data_AF-A0A327V4H7-F1
#
_entry.id   AF-A0A327V4H7-F1
#
_cell.length_a   1.000
_cell.length_b   1.000
_cell.length_c   1.000
_cell.angle_alpha   90.00
_cell.angle_beta   90.00
_cell.angle_gamma   90.00
#
_symmetry.space_group_name_H-M   'P 1'
#
loop_
_entity.id
_entity.type
_entity.pdbx_description
1 polymer ?
#
loop_
_entity_poly.entity_id
_entity_poly.type
_entity_poly.pdbx_seq_one_letter_code
_entity_poly.pdbx_strand_id
1 'polypeptide(L)'
;MVPLRGVLDAFVFSMLGMLFRHVGTKTLTTIPCAGVLAGDRQGESTLGTNEMSYLGLSEEQEHIYRLCLREPGIGLDGIIDQLRLPPNAARRELRRLRELGLLRRQSEGLAAADPDVAVARLLDLRLHELHEKLQRVTQLQPLVASLRAERGEERDPAVVGIEQVTEPAKIRDRIDDLAFFAREDVALVEPGLALGQEEIDQARPRVLRCLRRGLSVRTVLERKALDHAPTVAYLRELESHGARVRLVNHTSAEIQMYDRRTAVVPVDPEDATKGALFAQESGVVANILALFESIWAESEDLGSLLGEWRAEEDAPSELERSVLRAMCSGGKDEAGARDLGVSVRTYRRYIADLMQLLGAGNRPQAALLARERGWI
;
A
#
# COMPACT_ATOMS: atom_id res chain seq x y z
N MET A 1 -16.81 7.78 49.71
CA MET A 1 -17.31 6.39 49.65
C MET A 1 -18.39 6.36 48.58
N VAL A 2 -18.11 5.72 47.43
CA VAL A 2 -19.06 5.31 46.34
C VAL A 2 -19.60 6.48 45.46
N PRO A 3 -19.73 6.30 44.13
CA PRO A 3 -19.00 7.12 43.16
C PRO A 3 -19.89 7.89 42.17
N LEU A 4 -19.33 8.92 41.54
CA LEU A 4 -19.88 9.58 40.36
C LEU A 4 -19.15 9.08 39.12
N ARG A 5 -19.61 7.94 38.61
CA ARG A 5 -19.44 7.49 37.23
C ARG A 5 -20.51 8.24 36.41
N GLY A 6 -20.08 9.18 35.58
CA GLY A 6 -20.95 9.91 34.66
C GLY A 6 -20.23 11.13 34.12
N VAL A 7 -20.24 11.28 32.79
CA VAL A 7 -19.66 12.40 32.00
C VAL A 7 -18.21 12.23 31.53
N LEU A 8 -17.78 11.01 31.18
CA LEU A 8 -16.58 10.78 30.34
C LEU A 8 -16.96 9.87 29.16
N ASP A 9 -17.97 10.30 28.41
CA ASP A 9 -18.39 9.71 27.13
C ASP A 9 -18.76 10.86 26.20
N ALA A 10 -17.75 11.51 25.62
CA ALA A 10 -17.81 12.27 24.39
C ALA A 10 -16.45 12.94 24.16
N PHE A 11 -15.98 12.89 22.91
CA PHE A 11 -14.76 13.55 22.38
C PHE A 11 -13.45 12.78 22.55
N VAL A 12 -13.30 11.76 21.71
CA VAL A 12 -12.01 11.44 21.09
C VAL A 12 -12.31 11.29 19.60
N PHE A 13 -11.94 12.29 18.80
CA PHE A 13 -12.15 12.30 17.35
C PHE A 13 -10.79 12.33 16.67
N SER A 14 -10.46 11.28 15.92
CA SER A 14 -9.30 11.25 15.01
C SER A 14 -9.42 12.36 13.96
N MET A 15 -8.29 12.83 13.43
CA MET A 15 -8.24 13.77 12.31
C MET A 15 -9.00 13.24 11.09
N LEU A 16 -9.17 11.92 10.93
CA LEU A 16 -10.09 11.39 9.94
C LEU A 16 -11.54 11.79 10.26
N GLY A 17 -12.06 11.50 11.45
CA GLY A 17 -13.46 11.77 11.86
C GLY A 17 -13.87 13.23 11.86
N MET A 18 -12.92 14.15 12.02
CA MET A 18 -13.21 15.59 12.03
C MET A 18 -13.47 16.18 10.63
N LEU A 19 -13.03 15.48 9.57
CA LEU A 19 -13.23 15.86 8.16
C LEU A 19 -14.69 15.73 7.66
N PHE A 20 -15.62 15.28 8.50
CA PHE A 20 -16.93 14.78 8.08
C PHE A 20 -18.13 15.66 8.43
N ARG A 21 -17.98 16.76 9.17
CA ARG A 21 -19.17 17.57 9.57
C ARG A 21 -19.81 18.42 8.48
N HIS A 22 -19.23 18.53 7.29
CA HIS A 22 -19.81 19.31 6.18
C HIS A 22 -19.40 18.72 4.83
N VAL A 23 -20.21 17.86 4.22
CA VAL A 23 -20.47 17.85 2.76
C VAL A 23 -21.75 17.05 2.50
N GLY A 24 -22.72 17.70 1.86
CA GLY A 24 -23.96 17.11 1.38
C GLY A 24 -23.77 16.26 0.13
N THR A 25 -24.65 15.25 0.01
CA THR A 25 -24.78 14.25 -1.04
C THR A 25 -24.78 14.82 -2.46
N LYS A 26 -23.88 14.35 -3.33
CA LYS A 26 -24.11 14.33 -4.79
C LYS A 26 -23.64 13.01 -5.41
N THR A 27 -24.57 12.42 -6.15
CA THR A 27 -24.57 11.19 -6.95
C THR A 27 -23.42 11.08 -7.95
N LEU A 28 -22.78 9.91 -8.00
CA LEU A 28 -21.82 9.48 -9.02
C LEU A 28 -22.55 8.73 -10.15
N THR A 29 -22.26 9.14 -11.38
CA THR A 29 -22.74 8.54 -12.64
C THR A 29 -21.73 7.51 -13.14
N THR A 30 -22.24 6.31 -13.43
CA THR A 30 -21.52 5.15 -13.99
C THR A 30 -21.12 5.36 -15.46
N ILE A 31 -19.92 4.91 -15.86
CA ILE A 31 -19.50 4.74 -17.27
C ILE A 31 -19.06 3.27 -17.48
N PRO A 32 -19.50 2.58 -18.55
CA PRO A 32 -19.27 1.14 -18.74
C PRO A 32 -18.00 0.80 -19.53
N CYS A 33 -17.50 -0.41 -19.28
CA CYS A 33 -16.44 -1.09 -20.05
C CYS A 33 -17.03 -1.92 -21.21
N ALA A 34 -16.36 -1.89 -22.37
CA ALA A 34 -16.39 -2.89 -23.45
C ALA A 34 -15.04 -2.74 -24.20
N GLY A 35 -14.25 -3.73 -24.60
CA GLY A 35 -14.52 -5.13 -24.94
C GLY A 35 -14.24 -5.33 -26.44
N VAL A 36 -13.07 -5.84 -26.83
CA VAL A 36 -12.82 -6.36 -28.20
C VAL A 36 -11.85 -7.56 -28.16
N LEU A 37 -12.19 -8.55 -28.99
CA LEU A 37 -11.80 -9.95 -28.99
C LEU A 37 -10.56 -10.28 -29.85
N ALA A 38 -9.91 -11.37 -29.42
CA ALA A 38 -9.21 -12.45 -30.14
C ALA A 38 -8.79 -12.29 -31.62
N GLY A 39 -7.53 -12.66 -31.88
CA GLY A 39 -7.00 -13.05 -33.20
C GLY A 39 -5.81 -14.00 -33.03
N ASP A 40 -5.85 -15.08 -33.81
CA ASP A 40 -4.99 -16.28 -33.85
C ASP A 40 -3.49 -16.11 -33.60
N ARG A 41 -2.87 -17.13 -32.98
CA ARG A 41 -1.43 -17.40 -33.09
C ARG A 41 -1.20 -18.84 -33.53
N GLN A 42 -1.06 -19.01 -34.84
CA GLN A 42 -0.22 -20.07 -35.39
C GLN A 42 1.25 -19.72 -35.15
N GLY A 43 2.05 -20.74 -34.87
CA GLY A 43 3.50 -20.60 -34.71
C GLY A 43 4.18 -20.30 -36.04
N GLU A 44 4.76 -19.12 -36.14
CA GLU A 44 5.81 -18.77 -37.10
C GLU A 44 6.94 -18.07 -36.35
N SER A 45 8.17 -18.52 -36.63
CA SER A 45 9.42 -18.03 -36.09
C SER A 45 9.67 -16.56 -36.48
N THR A 46 9.53 -15.61 -35.54
CA THR A 46 9.86 -14.20 -35.76
C THR A 46 11.18 -13.82 -35.09
N LEU A 47 12.28 -13.96 -35.83
CA LEU A 47 13.60 -13.36 -35.53
C LEU A 47 13.63 -11.84 -35.82
N GLY A 48 12.54 -11.11 -35.52
CA GLY A 48 12.36 -9.74 -35.96
C GLY A 48 11.64 -8.88 -34.92
N THR A 49 12.38 -8.35 -33.95
CA THR A 49 11.96 -7.15 -33.21
C THR A 49 13.22 -6.38 -32.87
N ASN A 50 13.29 -5.10 -33.26
CA ASN A 50 14.47 -4.23 -33.20
C ASN A 50 15.06 -4.11 -31.78
N GLU A 51 15.89 -5.04 -31.32
CA GLU A 51 16.51 -4.98 -29.99
C GLU A 51 17.45 -3.78 -29.85
N MET A 52 18.14 -3.40 -30.94
CA MET A 52 19.00 -2.22 -30.98
C MET A 52 18.22 -0.89 -30.89
N SER A 53 16.89 -0.91 -31.09
CA SER A 53 16.07 0.29 -30.88
C SER A 53 15.99 0.70 -29.42
N TYR A 54 16.03 -0.26 -28.48
CA TYR A 54 16.12 0.02 -27.04
C TYR A 54 17.44 0.73 -26.67
N LEU A 55 18.48 0.49 -27.47
CA LEU A 55 19.79 1.12 -27.38
C LEU A 55 19.88 2.47 -28.11
N GLY A 56 18.76 2.95 -28.68
CA GLY A 56 18.68 4.26 -29.33
C GLY A 56 19.12 4.31 -30.79
N LEU A 57 19.29 3.16 -31.45
CA LEU A 57 19.51 3.10 -32.90
C LEU A 57 18.18 3.07 -33.65
N SER A 58 18.12 3.78 -34.78
CA SER A 58 17.04 3.61 -35.74
C SER A 58 17.22 2.30 -36.52
N GLU A 59 16.15 1.82 -37.12
CA GLU A 59 16.17 0.62 -37.97
C GLU A 59 17.13 0.81 -39.17
N GLU A 60 17.18 2.00 -39.77
CA GLU A 60 18.14 2.33 -40.85
C GLU A 60 19.59 2.27 -40.36
N GLN A 61 19.87 2.77 -39.15
CA GLN A 61 21.21 2.75 -38.56
C GLN A 61 21.66 1.33 -38.21
N GLU A 62 20.75 0.52 -37.69
CA GLU A 62 21.00 -0.90 -37.42
C GLU A 62 21.33 -1.67 -38.71
N HIS A 63 20.56 -1.44 -39.78
CA HIS A 63 20.82 -2.06 -41.08
C HIS A 63 22.19 -1.67 -41.67
N ILE A 64 22.56 -0.39 -41.59
CA ILE A 64 23.89 0.08 -42.03
C ILE A 64 25.01 -0.57 -41.21
N TYR A 65 24.85 -0.63 -39.88
CA TYR A 65 25.84 -1.25 -39.00
C TYR A 65 26.01 -2.74 -39.28
N ARG A 66 24.90 -3.48 -39.42
CA ARG A 66 24.91 -4.92 -39.78
C ARG A 66 25.53 -5.15 -41.16
N LEU A 67 25.30 -4.26 -42.12
CA LEU A 67 25.93 -4.35 -43.44
C LEU A 67 27.45 -4.17 -43.34
N CYS A 68 27.92 -3.18 -42.59
CA CYS A 68 29.35 -2.94 -42.37
C CYS A 68 30.05 -4.07 -41.57
N LEU A 69 29.30 -4.86 -40.78
CA LEU A 69 29.81 -6.09 -40.14
C LEU A 69 29.99 -7.23 -41.14
N ARG A 70 29.11 -7.34 -42.14
CA ARG A 70 29.16 -8.39 -43.17
C ARG A 70 30.17 -8.09 -44.27
N GLU A 71 30.29 -6.82 -44.65
CA GLU A 71 31.17 -6.34 -45.73
C GLU A 71 32.11 -5.23 -45.22
N PRO A 72 33.21 -5.60 -44.54
CA PRO A 72 34.21 -4.63 -44.08
C PRO A 72 34.86 -3.92 -45.28
N GLY A 73 34.96 -2.59 -45.22
CA GLY A 73 35.53 -1.78 -46.30
C GLY A 73 34.51 -1.29 -47.33
N ILE A 74 33.21 -1.54 -47.13
CA ILE A 74 32.16 -1.00 -48.00
C ILE A 74 32.20 0.54 -48.03
N GLY A 75 32.15 1.09 -49.24
CA GLY A 75 32.10 2.54 -49.49
C GLY A 75 30.68 3.10 -49.38
N LEU A 76 30.58 4.43 -49.36
CA LEU A 76 29.28 5.13 -49.30
C LEU A 76 28.34 4.70 -50.44
N ASP A 77 28.87 4.58 -51.66
CA ASP A 77 28.08 4.25 -52.85
C ASP A 77 27.52 2.82 -52.76
N GLY A 78 28.30 1.87 -52.24
CA GLY A 78 27.83 0.49 -52.00
C GLY A 78 26.71 0.41 -50.96
N ILE A 79 26.76 1.24 -49.90
CA ILE A 79 25.71 1.31 -48.88
C ILE A 79 24.43 1.92 -49.48
N ILE A 80 24.55 2.97 -50.29
CA ILE A 80 23.42 3.62 -50.97
C ILE A 80 22.72 2.61 -51.89
N ASP A 81 23.48 1.87 -52.69
CA ASP A 81 22.94 0.95 -53.69
C ASP A 81 22.26 -0.27 -53.04
N GLN A 82 22.89 -0.88 -52.02
CA GLN A 82 22.36 -2.07 -51.39
C GLN A 82 21.16 -1.79 -50.47
N LEU A 83 21.19 -0.70 -49.69
CA LEU A 83 20.09 -0.35 -48.79
C LEU A 83 19.04 0.56 -49.45
N ARG A 84 19.27 0.96 -50.72
CA ARG A 84 18.41 1.87 -51.49
C ARG A 84 18.11 3.18 -50.74
N LEU A 85 19.07 3.65 -49.96
CA LEU A 85 18.92 4.86 -49.15
C LEU A 85 19.19 6.10 -49.99
N PRO A 86 18.45 7.21 -49.81
CA PRO A 86 18.77 8.49 -50.43
C PRO A 86 20.21 8.92 -50.05
N PRO A 87 21.03 9.44 -50.99
CA PRO A 87 22.43 9.78 -50.72
C PRO A 87 22.63 10.72 -49.53
N ASN A 88 21.71 11.67 -49.33
CA ASN A 88 21.76 12.60 -48.20
C ASN A 88 21.40 11.93 -46.86
N ALA A 89 20.46 10.97 -46.87
CA ALA A 89 20.09 10.20 -45.69
C ALA A 89 21.24 9.27 -45.28
N ALA A 90 21.81 8.52 -46.23
CA ALA A 90 22.96 7.65 -45.99
C ALA A 90 24.14 8.40 -45.35
N ARG A 91 24.49 9.59 -45.88
CA ARG A 91 25.55 10.44 -45.30
C ARG A 91 25.25 10.90 -43.88
N ARG A 92 23.98 11.20 -43.57
CA ARG A 92 23.55 11.62 -42.23
C ARG A 92 23.65 10.46 -41.24
N GLU A 93 23.11 9.30 -41.59
CA GLU A 93 23.13 8.13 -40.69
C GLU A 93 24.55 7.60 -40.48
N LEU A 94 25.40 7.60 -41.52
CA LEU A 94 26.82 7.27 -41.38
C LEU A 94 27.57 8.23 -40.47
N ARG A 95 27.28 9.53 -40.55
CA ARG A 95 27.85 10.52 -39.62
C ARG A 95 27.42 10.20 -38.19
N ARG A 96 26.13 9.92 -37.99
CA ARG A 96 25.57 9.61 -36.68
C ARG A 96 26.16 8.33 -36.07
N LEU A 97 26.26 7.27 -36.86
CA LEU A 97 26.90 6.01 -36.43
C LEU A 97 28.38 6.20 -36.08
N ARG A 98 29.08 7.12 -36.75
CA ARG A 98 30.47 7.48 -36.39
C ARG A 98 30.55 8.29 -35.10
N GLU A 99 29.65 9.25 -34.87
CA GLU A 99 29.55 10.01 -33.61
C GLU A 99 29.30 9.07 -32.43
N LEU A 100 28.43 8.07 -32.63
CA LEU A 100 28.16 7.02 -31.64
C LEU A 100 29.31 6.00 -31.53
N GLY A 101 30.31 6.06 -32.40
CA GLY A 101 31.49 5.19 -32.40
C GLY A 101 31.27 3.77 -32.92
N LEU A 102 30.14 3.51 -33.59
CA LEU A 102 29.83 2.22 -34.21
C LEU A 102 30.54 1.99 -35.53
N LEU A 103 30.99 3.05 -36.19
CA LEU A 103 31.74 2.96 -37.44
C LEU A 103 33.09 3.65 -37.32
N ARG A 104 34.12 3.02 -37.88
CA ARG A 104 35.47 3.57 -38.01
C ARG A 104 35.83 3.69 -39.48
N ARG A 105 36.62 4.71 -39.80
CA ARG A 105 37.17 4.89 -41.14
C ARG A 105 38.42 4.02 -41.27
N GLN A 106 38.50 3.24 -42.34
CA GLN A 106 39.72 2.52 -42.73
C GLN A 106 40.32 3.16 -44.00
N SER A 107 41.48 2.65 -44.41
CA SER A 107 42.21 3.12 -45.62
C SER A 107 41.35 3.00 -46.88
N GLU A 108 40.56 1.93 -47.00
CA GLU A 108 39.65 1.67 -48.11
C GLU A 108 38.24 1.36 -47.57
N GLY A 109 37.49 2.41 -47.19
CA GLY A 109 36.08 2.30 -46.81
C GLY A 109 35.77 2.40 -45.31
N LEU A 110 34.63 1.81 -44.92
CA LEU A 110 34.09 1.86 -43.56
C LEU A 110 34.13 0.47 -42.91
N ALA A 111 34.43 0.43 -41.62
CA ALA A 111 34.37 -0.78 -40.83
C ALA A 111 33.50 -0.58 -39.59
N ALA A 112 32.68 -1.58 -39.28
CA ALA A 112 31.95 -1.63 -38.03
C ALA A 112 32.90 -1.81 -36.84
N ALA A 113 32.55 -1.20 -35.71
CA ALA A 113 33.14 -1.57 -34.44
C ALA A 113 32.74 -3.00 -34.07
N ASP A 114 33.53 -3.63 -33.20
CA ASP A 114 33.18 -4.94 -32.66
C ASP A 114 31.82 -4.88 -31.92
N PRO A 115 30.93 -5.87 -32.07
CA PRO A 115 29.61 -5.88 -31.45
C PRO A 115 29.64 -5.69 -29.93
N ASP A 116 30.59 -6.30 -29.22
CA ASP A 116 30.66 -6.20 -27.76
C ASP A 116 30.98 -4.76 -27.34
N VAL A 117 31.88 -4.10 -28.08
CA VAL A 117 32.25 -2.70 -27.86
C VAL A 117 31.12 -1.76 -28.25
N ALA A 118 30.43 -2.03 -29.35
CA ALA A 118 29.34 -1.20 -29.85
C ALA A 118 28.14 -1.23 -28.90
N VAL A 119 27.72 -2.42 -28.45
CA VAL A 119 26.60 -2.59 -27.52
C VAL A 119 26.93 -1.99 -26.16
N ALA A 120 28.11 -2.26 -25.60
CA ALA A 120 28.53 -1.68 -24.33
C ALA A 120 28.52 -0.14 -24.37
N ARG A 121 29.02 0.46 -25.46
CA ARG A 121 29.01 1.91 -25.65
C ARG A 121 27.59 2.49 -25.76
N LEU A 122 26.72 1.84 -26.51
CA LEU A 122 25.33 2.28 -26.63
C LEU A 122 24.56 2.15 -25.32
N LEU A 123 24.83 1.09 -24.54
CA LEU A 123 24.30 0.92 -23.19
C LEU A 123 24.74 2.07 -22.28
N ASP A 124 26.03 2.42 -22.28
CA ASP A 124 26.55 3.55 -21.48
C ASP A 124 25.88 4.87 -21.87
N LEU A 125 25.77 5.17 -23.18
CA LEU A 125 25.07 6.36 -23.66
C LEU A 125 23.60 6.37 -23.22
N ARG A 126 22.94 5.22 -23.27
CA ARG A 126 21.53 5.12 -22.89
C ARG A 126 21.31 5.29 -21.39
N LEU A 127 22.18 4.67 -20.58
CA LEU A 127 22.19 4.86 -19.13
C LEU A 127 22.48 6.32 -18.77
N HIS A 128 23.38 6.99 -19.47
CA HIS A 128 23.67 8.40 -19.24
C HIS A 128 22.46 9.29 -19.57
N GLU A 129 21.80 9.08 -20.70
CA GLU A 129 20.59 9.82 -21.08
C GLU A 129 19.44 9.62 -20.08
N LEU A 130 19.28 8.40 -19.57
CA LEU A 130 18.29 8.10 -18.52
C LEU A 130 18.64 8.80 -17.20
N HIS A 131 19.91 8.81 -16.80
CA HIS A 131 20.35 9.58 -15.64
C HIS A 131 20.11 11.08 -15.81
N GLU A 132 20.41 11.66 -16.98
CA GLU A 132 20.12 13.07 -17.23
C GLU A 132 18.63 13.40 -17.20
N LYS A 133 17.79 12.51 -17.75
CA LYS A 133 16.33 12.64 -17.69
C LYS A 133 15.83 12.59 -16.25
N LEU A 134 16.35 11.65 -15.46
CA LEU A 134 16.03 11.54 -14.03
C LEU A 134 16.49 12.78 -13.25
N GLN A 135 17.68 13.29 -13.53
CA GLN A 135 18.19 14.54 -12.94
C GLN A 135 17.30 15.72 -13.32
N ARG A 136 16.90 15.87 -14.59
CA ARG A 136 15.97 16.92 -15.02
C ARG A 136 14.65 16.87 -14.27
N VAL A 137 14.05 15.69 -14.12
CA VAL A 137 12.80 15.53 -13.35
C VAL A 137 13.01 15.90 -11.88
N THR A 138 14.14 15.52 -11.28
CA THR A 138 14.46 15.88 -9.89
C THR A 138 14.71 17.38 -9.73
N GLN A 139 15.31 18.02 -10.74
CA GLN A 139 15.52 19.47 -10.83
C GLN A 139 14.24 20.28 -11.10
N LEU A 140 13.08 19.64 -11.27
CA LEU A 140 11.77 20.32 -11.30
C LEU A 140 11.20 20.54 -9.90
N GLN A 141 11.81 20.02 -8.83
CA GLN A 141 11.38 20.32 -7.46
C GLN A 141 11.35 21.84 -7.13
N PRO A 142 12.31 22.67 -7.58
CA PRO A 142 12.25 24.13 -7.45
C PRO A 142 11.15 24.78 -8.30
N LEU A 143 10.61 24.12 -9.34
CA LEU A 143 9.49 24.64 -10.13
C LEU A 143 8.23 24.77 -9.25
N VAL A 144 8.05 23.85 -8.30
CA VAL A 144 6.95 23.95 -7.32
C VAL A 144 7.14 25.19 -6.43
N ALA A 145 8.38 25.52 -6.06
CA ALA A 145 8.67 26.73 -5.31
C ALA A 145 8.46 28.01 -6.16
N SER A 146 8.82 28.01 -7.45
CA SER A 146 8.59 29.16 -8.34
C SER A 146 7.10 29.36 -8.66
N LEU A 147 6.34 28.28 -8.87
CA LEU A 147 4.89 28.34 -9.08
C LEU A 147 4.13 28.82 -7.83
N ARG A 148 4.62 28.50 -6.62
CA ARG A 148 4.11 29.06 -5.36
C ARG A 148 4.38 30.56 -5.26
N ALA A 149 5.57 31.00 -5.65
CA ALA A 149 5.94 32.42 -5.67
C ALA A 149 5.08 33.24 -6.66
N GLU A 150 4.77 32.69 -7.84
CA GLU A 150 3.90 33.35 -8.84
C GLU A 150 2.43 33.49 -8.39
N ARG A 151 1.98 32.68 -7.41
CA ARG A 151 0.61 32.75 -6.87
C ARG A 151 0.39 33.92 -5.89
N GLY A 152 1.43 34.69 -5.56
CA GLY A 152 1.36 35.78 -4.58
C GLY A 152 1.26 35.29 -3.14
N GLU A 153 1.69 34.06 -2.86
CA GLU A 153 1.88 33.59 -1.47
C GLU A 153 3.22 34.15 -0.93
N GLU A 154 3.26 35.46 -0.65
CA GLU A 154 4.22 35.99 0.34
C GLU A 154 3.82 35.42 1.70
N ARG A 155 4.24 34.19 1.97
CA ARG A 155 4.07 33.57 3.28
C ARG A 155 5.19 34.07 4.17
N ASP A 156 4.81 34.59 5.35
CA ASP A 156 5.68 34.83 6.50
C ASP A 156 6.70 33.67 6.64
N PRO A 157 7.93 33.91 7.13
CA PRO A 157 8.96 32.89 7.30
C PRO A 157 8.62 31.93 8.44
N ALA A 158 7.48 31.24 8.35
CA ALA A 158 7.21 30.05 9.12
C ALA A 158 8.17 28.98 8.58
N VAL A 159 9.18 28.67 9.39
CA VAL A 159 10.13 27.55 9.33
C VAL A 159 9.92 26.66 8.09
N VAL A 160 10.81 26.82 7.10
CA VAL A 160 10.86 26.01 5.88
C VAL A 160 10.68 24.52 6.25
N GLY A 161 9.49 23.98 5.99
CA GLY A 161 9.19 22.57 6.23
C GLY A 161 8.07 22.25 7.24
N ILE A 162 7.35 23.19 7.86
CA ILE A 162 6.11 22.87 8.60
C ILE A 162 4.95 23.74 8.10
N GLU A 163 3.91 23.10 7.57
CA GLU A 163 2.70 23.76 7.07
C GLU A 163 1.50 23.40 7.94
N GLN A 164 0.83 24.40 8.52
CA GLN A 164 -0.45 24.20 9.20
C GLN A 164 -1.61 24.36 8.21
N VAL A 165 -2.52 23.40 8.21
CA VAL A 165 -3.78 23.44 7.44
C VAL A 165 -4.93 23.22 8.41
N THR A 166 -5.86 24.16 8.47
CA THR A 166 -7.00 24.13 9.39
C THR A 166 -8.29 23.66 8.72
N GLU A 167 -8.42 23.87 7.41
CA GLU A 167 -9.62 23.49 6.65
C GLU A 167 -9.66 21.97 6.41
N PRO A 168 -10.70 21.27 6.87
CA PRO A 168 -10.73 19.82 6.79
C PRO A 168 -10.64 19.30 5.34
N ALA A 169 -11.43 19.85 4.40
CA ALA A 169 -11.36 19.42 2.99
C ALA A 169 -9.93 19.51 2.42
N LYS A 170 -9.17 20.55 2.75
CA LYS A 170 -7.78 20.72 2.31
C LYS A 170 -6.83 19.72 2.97
N ILE A 171 -7.03 19.41 4.25
CA ILE A 171 -6.27 18.36 4.95
C ILE A 171 -6.46 17.02 4.23
N ARG A 172 -7.72 16.69 3.90
CA ARG A 172 -8.08 15.45 3.18
C ARG A 172 -7.39 15.37 1.82
N ASP A 173 -7.57 16.38 0.98
CA ASP A 173 -6.98 16.43 -0.36
C ASP A 173 -5.46 16.27 -0.29
N ARG A 174 -4.83 16.89 0.72
CA ARG A 174 -3.39 16.81 0.92
C ARG A 174 -2.92 15.42 1.36
N ILE A 175 -3.65 14.76 2.25
CA ILE A 175 -3.37 13.37 2.66
C ILE A 175 -3.55 12.43 1.46
N ASP A 176 -4.57 12.65 0.63
CA ASP A 176 -4.80 11.87 -0.58
C ASP A 176 -3.67 12.05 -1.60
N ASP A 177 -3.20 13.28 -1.81
CA ASP A 177 -2.01 13.57 -2.63
C ASP A 177 -0.77 12.84 -2.10
N LEU A 178 -0.50 12.92 -0.78
CA LEU A 178 0.66 12.26 -0.17
C LEU A 178 0.61 10.75 -0.38
N ALA A 179 -0.53 10.10 -0.13
CA ALA A 179 -0.70 8.67 -0.37
C ALA A 179 -0.62 8.31 -1.86
N PHE A 180 -1.10 9.19 -2.75
CA PHE A 180 -0.99 8.99 -4.19
C PHE A 180 0.46 9.03 -4.66
N PHE A 181 1.27 9.96 -4.16
CA PHE A 181 2.66 10.12 -4.58
C PHE A 181 3.66 9.25 -3.81
N ALA A 182 3.28 8.66 -2.68
CA ALA A 182 4.10 7.75 -1.90
C ALA A 182 4.64 6.60 -2.75
N ARG A 183 5.85 6.12 -2.46
CA ARG A 183 6.57 5.10 -3.26
C ARG A 183 7.09 3.92 -2.46
N GLU A 184 7.39 4.09 -1.18
CA GLU A 184 8.14 3.12 -0.40
C GLU A 184 7.40 2.68 0.86
N ASP A 185 7.03 3.62 1.73
CA ASP A 185 6.55 3.33 3.09
C ASP A 185 5.43 4.29 3.49
N VAL A 186 4.38 3.73 4.10
CA VAL A 186 3.30 4.46 4.76
C VAL A 186 3.18 3.91 6.18
N ALA A 187 3.30 4.80 7.16
CA ALA A 187 3.24 4.45 8.58
C ALA A 187 2.15 5.27 9.27
N LEU A 188 1.24 4.59 9.97
CA LEU A 188 0.05 5.17 10.58
C LEU A 188 -0.04 4.77 12.05
N VAL A 189 -0.32 5.73 12.93
CA VAL A 189 -0.74 5.53 14.32
C VAL A 189 -2.03 6.30 14.51
N GLU A 190 -3.09 5.59 14.87
CA GLU A 190 -4.40 6.17 15.11
C GLU A 190 -4.78 5.97 16.59
N PRO A 191 -4.86 7.06 17.39
CA PRO A 191 -5.36 6.98 18.75
C PRO A 191 -6.89 6.86 18.70
N GLY A 192 -7.46 5.82 19.31
CA GLY A 192 -8.91 5.69 19.35
C GLY A 192 -9.42 4.29 19.70
N LEU A 193 -10.61 4.28 20.33
CA LEU A 193 -11.31 3.06 20.74
C LEU A 193 -11.90 2.28 19.55
N ALA A 194 -12.26 2.94 18.44
CA ALA A 194 -12.82 2.32 17.24
C ALA A 194 -12.82 3.31 16.05
N LEU A 195 -12.63 2.80 14.82
CA LEU A 195 -12.82 3.59 13.60
C LEU A 195 -14.30 3.57 13.19
N GLY A 196 -14.88 4.74 12.94
CA GLY A 196 -16.23 4.87 12.40
C GLY A 196 -16.35 4.34 10.97
N GLN A 197 -17.54 3.90 10.57
CA GLN A 197 -17.77 3.33 9.22
C GLN A 197 -17.37 4.30 8.09
N GLU A 198 -17.67 5.59 8.24
CA GLU A 198 -17.31 6.60 7.24
C GLU A 198 -15.79 6.82 7.15
N GLU A 199 -15.07 6.75 8.27
CA GLU A 199 -13.61 6.84 8.32
C GLU A 199 -12.98 5.65 7.59
N ILE A 200 -13.51 4.44 7.84
CA ILE A 200 -13.10 3.21 7.14
C ILE A 200 -13.34 3.37 5.64
N ASP A 201 -14.53 3.80 5.21
CA ASP A 201 -14.88 3.89 3.79
C ASP A 201 -14.02 4.88 3.01
N GLN A 202 -13.48 5.90 3.68
CA GLN A 202 -12.58 6.86 3.06
C GLN A 202 -11.10 6.46 3.14
N ALA A 203 -10.66 5.85 4.25
CA ALA A 203 -9.29 5.37 4.37
C ALA A 203 -9.05 4.16 3.44
N ARG A 204 -10.01 3.25 3.34
CA ARG A 204 -9.89 1.97 2.63
C ARG A 204 -9.40 2.11 1.18
N PRO A 205 -9.99 2.95 0.30
CA PRO A 205 -9.52 3.08 -1.08
C PRO A 205 -8.07 3.55 -1.19
N ARG A 206 -7.64 4.42 -0.28
CA ARG A 206 -6.29 4.99 -0.23
C ARG A 206 -5.26 3.97 0.24
N VAL A 207 -5.53 3.30 1.35
CA VAL A 207 -4.63 2.28 1.91
C VAL A 207 -4.51 1.08 0.99
N LEU A 208 -5.62 0.56 0.47
CA LEU A 208 -5.60 -0.56 -0.48
C LEU A 208 -4.87 -0.21 -1.78
N ARG A 209 -4.91 1.06 -2.22
CA ARG A 209 -4.12 1.52 -3.38
C ARG A 209 -2.62 1.46 -3.11
N CYS A 210 -2.18 1.85 -1.91
CA CYS A 210 -0.77 1.75 -1.51
C CYS A 210 -0.30 0.30 -1.51
N LEU A 211 -1.09 -0.60 -0.91
CA LEU A 211 -0.81 -2.04 -0.88
C LEU A 211 -0.75 -2.66 -2.27
N ARG A 212 -1.71 -2.35 -3.16
CA ARG A 212 -1.69 -2.82 -4.56
C ARG A 212 -0.46 -2.37 -5.35
N ARG A 213 0.13 -1.22 -4.97
CA ARG A 213 1.36 -0.69 -5.57
C ARG A 213 2.64 -1.29 -4.95
N GLY A 214 2.50 -2.15 -3.94
CA GLY A 214 3.62 -2.82 -3.28
C GLY A 214 4.32 -2.00 -2.20
N LEU A 215 3.69 -0.93 -1.70
CA LEU A 215 4.25 -0.14 -0.60
C LEU A 215 4.22 -0.93 0.71
N SER A 216 5.23 -0.69 1.56
CA SER A 216 5.20 -1.12 2.95
C SER A 216 4.16 -0.28 3.70
N VAL A 217 3.09 -0.91 4.19
CA VAL A 217 2.08 -0.23 5.00
C VAL A 217 2.10 -0.82 6.40
N ARG A 218 2.37 0.04 7.39
CA ARG A 218 2.41 -0.29 8.82
C ARG A 218 1.38 0.54 9.56
N THR A 219 0.49 -0.11 10.29
CA THR A 219 -0.58 0.56 11.02
C THR A 219 -0.58 0.10 12.48
N VAL A 220 -0.61 1.05 13.40
CA VAL A 220 -0.80 0.80 14.83
C VAL A 220 -2.10 1.44 15.30
N LEU A 221 -2.91 0.68 16.04
CA LEU A 221 -4.13 1.17 16.69
C LEU A 221 -4.14 0.77 18.17
N GLU A 222 -5.06 1.30 18.97
CA GLU A 222 -5.27 0.79 20.32
C GLU A 222 -5.96 -0.59 20.32
N ARG A 223 -5.63 -1.43 21.30
CA ARG A 223 -6.25 -2.75 21.52
C ARG A 223 -7.77 -2.69 21.62
N LYS A 224 -8.31 -1.58 22.11
CA LYS A 224 -9.75 -1.30 22.19
C LYS A 224 -10.46 -1.39 20.84
N ALA A 225 -9.76 -1.18 19.73
CA ALA A 225 -10.30 -1.36 18.38
C ALA A 225 -10.85 -2.78 18.12
N LEU A 226 -10.42 -3.77 18.90
CA LEU A 226 -10.96 -5.14 18.84
C LEU A 226 -12.41 -5.24 19.30
N ASP A 227 -12.88 -4.30 20.14
CA ASP A 227 -14.27 -4.28 20.62
C ASP A 227 -15.26 -3.82 19.53
N HIS A 228 -14.76 -3.38 18.36
CA HIS A 228 -15.58 -2.91 17.24
C HIS A 228 -15.45 -3.80 16.01
N ALA A 229 -16.45 -4.65 15.78
CA ALA A 229 -16.46 -5.63 14.68
C ALA A 229 -16.20 -5.04 13.27
N PRO A 230 -16.73 -3.86 12.87
CA PRO A 230 -16.38 -3.22 11.61
C PRO A 230 -14.89 -2.85 11.50
N THR A 231 -14.28 -2.34 12.58
CA THR A 231 -12.84 -2.07 12.61
C THR A 231 -12.05 -3.37 12.47
N VAL A 232 -12.39 -4.43 13.23
CA VAL A 232 -11.73 -5.73 13.10
C VAL A 232 -11.81 -6.29 11.68
N ALA A 233 -12.98 -6.20 11.04
CA ALA A 233 -13.16 -6.65 9.65
C ALA A 233 -12.27 -5.85 8.68
N TYR A 234 -12.19 -4.53 8.85
CA TYR A 234 -11.32 -3.67 8.05
C TYR A 234 -9.83 -3.99 8.27
N LEU A 235 -9.39 -4.19 9.51
CA LEU A 235 -7.99 -4.52 9.79
C LEU A 235 -7.59 -5.88 9.19
N ARG A 236 -8.46 -6.89 9.27
CA ARG A 236 -8.26 -8.19 8.60
C ARG A 236 -8.17 -8.06 7.09
N GLU A 237 -9.00 -7.20 6.49
CA GLU A 237 -8.93 -6.89 5.06
C GLU A 237 -7.56 -6.31 4.70
N LEU A 238 -7.05 -5.34 5.48
CA LEU A 238 -5.73 -4.76 5.25
C LEU A 238 -4.60 -5.80 5.36
N GLU A 239 -4.61 -6.65 6.40
CA GLU A 239 -3.61 -7.72 6.56
C GLU A 239 -3.63 -8.71 5.39
N SER A 240 -4.81 -9.08 4.90
CA SER A 240 -4.94 -9.98 3.74
C SER A 240 -4.33 -9.40 2.45
N HIS A 241 -4.17 -8.08 2.38
CA HIS A 241 -3.50 -7.37 1.28
C HIS A 241 -2.03 -7.04 1.58
N GLY A 242 -1.47 -7.55 2.69
CA GLY A 242 -0.06 -7.43 3.04
C GLY A 242 0.28 -6.23 3.95
N ALA A 243 -0.70 -5.53 4.50
CA ALA A 243 -0.43 -4.54 5.55
C ALA A 243 0.06 -5.24 6.81
N ARG A 244 0.92 -4.57 7.58
CA ARG A 244 1.30 -5.03 8.93
C ARG A 244 0.49 -4.23 9.93
N VAL A 245 -0.40 -4.90 10.63
CA VAL A 245 -1.28 -4.28 11.61
C VAL A 245 -0.89 -4.73 13.00
N ARG A 246 -0.65 -3.77 13.89
CA ARG A 246 -0.34 -4.00 15.29
C ARG A 246 -1.23 -3.21 16.22
N LEU A 247 -1.35 -3.66 17.46
CA LEU A 247 -2.14 -3.01 18.49
C LEU A 247 -1.30 -2.70 19.72
N VAL A 248 -1.51 -1.50 20.28
CA VAL A 248 -0.88 -1.03 21.52
C VAL A 248 -1.94 -0.88 22.60
N ASN A 249 -1.57 -0.97 23.88
CA ASN A 249 -2.55 -0.85 24.97
C ASN A 249 -3.12 0.57 25.10
N HIS A 250 -2.30 1.60 24.84
CA HIS A 250 -2.70 3.00 24.90
C HIS A 250 -1.72 3.85 24.08
N THR A 251 -2.23 4.82 23.31
CA THR A 251 -1.40 5.85 22.68
C THR A 251 -2.20 7.15 22.52
N SER A 252 -1.58 8.28 22.83
CA SER A 252 -2.13 9.61 22.50
C SER A 252 -1.53 10.17 21.21
N ALA A 253 -0.58 9.46 20.60
CA ALA A 253 0.07 9.90 19.37
C ALA A 253 -0.81 9.58 18.16
N GLU A 254 -1.12 10.60 17.37
CA GLU A 254 -1.69 10.48 16.03
C GLU A 254 -0.62 10.84 15.01
N ILE A 255 -0.23 9.88 14.18
CA ILE A 255 0.89 10.01 13.26
C ILE A 255 0.49 9.42 11.91
N GLN A 256 0.65 10.19 10.84
CA GLN A 256 0.66 9.64 9.48
C GLN A 256 1.97 10.03 8.80
N MET A 257 2.65 9.07 8.19
CA MET A 257 3.95 9.29 7.58
C MET A 257 4.02 8.65 6.21
N TYR A 258 4.62 9.39 5.27
CA TYR A 258 4.74 9.03 3.86
C TYR A 258 6.20 9.12 3.42
N ASP A 259 6.73 8.01 2.89
CA ASP A 259 8.11 7.84 2.38
C ASP A 259 9.20 8.30 3.37
N ARG A 260 8.88 8.31 4.67
CA ARG A 260 9.76 8.83 5.75
C ARG A 260 10.25 10.27 5.49
N ARG A 261 9.46 11.05 4.75
CA ARG A 261 9.79 12.41 4.31
C ARG A 261 8.74 13.43 4.67
N THR A 262 7.48 13.01 4.80
CA THR A 262 6.40 13.88 5.26
C THR A 262 5.69 13.21 6.41
N ALA A 263 5.57 13.92 7.53
CA ALA A 263 4.75 13.55 8.66
C ALA A 263 3.53 14.47 8.72
N VAL A 264 2.38 13.90 9.07
CA VAL A 264 1.13 14.59 9.33
C VAL A 264 0.72 14.28 10.75
N VAL A 265 0.54 15.31 11.55
CA VAL A 265 0.12 15.22 12.96
C VAL A 265 -0.95 16.28 13.22
N PRO A 266 -1.89 16.06 14.16
CA PRO A 266 -2.85 17.09 14.54
C PRO A 266 -2.13 18.29 15.16
N VAL A 267 -2.69 19.48 14.96
CA VAL A 267 -2.23 20.71 15.65
C VAL A 267 -2.44 20.60 17.15
N ASP A 268 -3.54 19.98 17.55
CA ASP A 268 -3.90 19.70 18.92
C ASP A 268 -4.41 18.24 18.99
N PRO A 269 -3.68 17.33 19.67
CA PRO A 269 -4.09 15.92 19.81
C PRO A 269 -5.44 15.73 20.50
N GLU A 270 -5.87 16.68 21.33
CA GLU A 270 -7.16 16.63 22.05
C GLU A 270 -8.28 17.33 21.26
N ASP A 271 -7.92 18.15 20.27
CA ASP A 271 -8.86 18.93 19.47
C ASP A 271 -8.50 18.88 17.98
N ALA A 272 -9.00 17.83 17.31
CA ALA A 272 -8.89 17.65 15.87
C ALA A 272 -9.44 18.84 15.06
N THR A 273 -10.25 19.73 15.66
CA THR A 273 -10.76 20.94 14.99
C THR A 273 -9.72 22.02 14.75
N LYS A 274 -8.57 21.91 15.38
CA LYS A 274 -7.44 22.84 15.20
C LYS A 274 -6.65 22.60 13.92
N GLY A 275 -6.94 21.50 13.20
CA GLY A 275 -6.32 21.16 11.93
C GLY A 275 -5.10 20.25 12.07
N ALA A 276 -4.30 20.21 11.01
CA ALA A 276 -3.14 19.33 10.87
C ALA A 276 -1.87 20.11 10.53
N LEU A 277 -0.74 19.60 11.02
CA LEU A 277 0.61 20.03 10.67
C LEU A 277 1.21 19.03 9.68
N PHE A 278 1.66 19.54 8.54
CA PHE A 278 2.41 18.81 7.53
C PHE A 278 3.90 19.18 7.67
N ALA A 279 4.68 18.26 8.24
CA ALA A 279 6.10 18.45 8.47
C ALA A 279 6.94 17.70 7.43
N GLN A 280 7.88 18.41 6.81
CA GLN A 280 8.89 17.95 5.86
C GLN A 280 10.32 18.28 6.32
N GLU A 281 10.46 19.03 7.42
CA GLU A 281 11.76 19.31 8.03
C GLU A 281 12.37 18.01 8.57
N SER A 282 13.61 17.73 8.16
CA SER A 282 14.29 16.46 8.38
C SER A 282 14.43 16.07 9.85
N GLY A 283 14.71 17.02 10.74
CA GLY A 283 14.82 16.78 12.18
C GLY A 283 13.48 16.41 12.80
N VAL A 284 12.42 17.14 12.47
CA VAL A 284 11.05 16.86 12.92
C VAL A 284 10.58 15.50 12.43
N VAL A 285 10.74 15.22 11.13
CA VAL A 285 10.35 13.92 10.54
C VAL A 285 11.12 12.77 11.19
N ALA A 286 12.42 12.94 11.44
CA ALA A 286 13.24 11.91 12.10
C ALA A 286 12.76 11.62 13.54
N ASN A 287 12.38 12.66 14.30
CA ASN A 287 11.86 12.48 15.66
C ASN A 287 10.47 11.81 15.66
N ILE A 288 9.58 12.19 14.74
CA ILE A 288 8.25 11.56 14.61
C ILE A 288 8.39 10.10 14.17
N LEU A 289 9.31 9.81 13.24
CA LEU A 289 9.64 8.44 12.85
C LEU A 289 10.19 7.64 14.05
N ALA A 290 11.07 8.22 14.86
CA ALA A 290 11.57 7.54 16.06
C ALA A 290 10.45 7.22 17.07
N LEU A 291 9.51 8.14 17.26
CA LEU A 291 8.31 7.91 18.07
C LEU A 291 7.45 6.78 17.50
N PHE A 292 7.21 6.78 16.18
CA PHE A 292 6.51 5.69 15.49
C PHE A 292 7.18 4.33 15.74
N GLU A 293 8.50 4.23 15.54
CA GLU A 293 9.23 2.97 15.71
C GLU A 293 9.21 2.50 17.18
N SER A 294 9.21 3.42 18.16
CA SER A 294 9.02 3.07 19.58
C SER A 294 7.65 2.45 19.84
N ILE A 295 6.58 3.11 19.37
CA ILE A 295 5.21 2.61 19.48
C ILE A 295 5.08 1.25 18.76
N TRP A 296 5.69 1.12 17.59
CA TRP A 296 5.70 -0.11 16.81
C TRP A 296 6.38 -1.28 17.54
N ALA A 297 7.48 -1.00 18.25
CA ALA A 297 8.22 -2.01 19.02
C ALA A 297 7.44 -2.48 20.26
N GLU A 298 6.64 -1.60 20.88
CA GLU A 298 5.80 -1.89 22.04
C GLU A 298 4.45 -2.54 21.68
N SER A 299 4.09 -2.56 20.40
CA SER A 299 2.82 -3.09 19.89
C SER A 299 2.87 -4.57 19.51
N GLU A 300 1.70 -5.22 19.55
CA GLU A 300 1.51 -6.66 19.30
C GLU A 300 0.79 -6.92 17.97
N ASP A 301 1.15 -7.97 17.24
CA ASP A 301 0.54 -8.30 15.95
C ASP A 301 -0.94 -8.70 16.08
N LEU A 302 -1.80 -8.19 15.18
CA LEU A 302 -3.26 -8.43 15.22
C LEU A 302 -3.60 -9.92 15.21
N GLY A 303 -2.90 -10.72 14.40
CA GLY A 303 -3.12 -12.15 14.30
C GLY A 303 -2.93 -12.90 15.63
N SER A 304 -1.94 -12.51 16.44
CA SER A 304 -1.71 -13.09 17.77
C SER A 304 -2.87 -12.78 18.72
N LEU A 305 -3.31 -11.52 18.72
CA LEU A 305 -4.39 -11.06 19.60
C LEU A 305 -5.75 -11.64 19.21
N LEU A 306 -6.06 -11.76 17.93
CA LEU A 306 -7.29 -12.41 17.48
C LEU A 306 -7.29 -13.91 17.73
N GLY A 307 -6.12 -14.55 17.79
CA GLY A 307 -6.00 -15.95 18.24
C GLY A 307 -6.46 -16.13 19.68
N GLU A 308 -6.14 -15.17 20.55
CA GLU A 308 -6.60 -15.10 21.94
C GLU A 308 -8.08 -14.68 22.03
N TRP A 309 -8.50 -13.72 21.20
CA TRP A 309 -9.88 -13.20 21.19
C TRP A 309 -10.91 -14.21 20.66
N ARG A 310 -10.54 -15.04 19.67
CA ARG A 310 -11.36 -16.20 19.25
C ARG A 310 -11.56 -17.21 20.37
N ALA A 311 -10.64 -17.32 21.32
CA ALA A 311 -10.82 -18.18 22.49
C ALA A 311 -11.80 -17.59 23.52
N GLU A 312 -12.01 -16.26 23.52
CA GLU A 312 -12.95 -15.54 24.40
C GLU A 312 -14.36 -15.40 23.81
N GLU A 313 -14.52 -15.12 22.50
CA GLU A 313 -15.86 -15.03 21.87
C GLU A 313 -16.56 -16.39 21.72
N ASP A 314 -15.80 -17.48 21.50
CA ASP A 314 -16.34 -18.84 21.47
C ASP A 314 -16.47 -19.45 22.88
N ALA A 315 -16.16 -18.70 23.95
CA ALA A 315 -16.25 -19.22 25.31
C ALA A 315 -17.72 -19.40 25.73
N PRO A 316 -18.12 -20.59 26.22
CA PRO A 316 -19.48 -20.85 26.64
C PRO A 316 -19.84 -19.96 27.83
N SER A 317 -21.09 -19.46 27.83
CA SER A 317 -21.69 -18.75 28.95
C SER A 317 -21.67 -19.60 30.23
N GLU A 318 -21.84 -18.99 31.40
CA GLU A 318 -21.85 -19.73 32.67
C GLU A 318 -22.93 -20.82 32.74
N LEU A 319 -24.08 -20.57 32.08
CA LEU A 319 -25.15 -21.55 31.92
C LEU A 319 -24.69 -22.71 31.03
N GLU A 320 -24.04 -22.43 29.90
CA GLU A 320 -23.50 -23.45 29.00
C GLU A 320 -22.34 -24.24 29.61
N ARG A 321 -21.47 -23.62 30.42
CA ARG A 321 -20.45 -24.32 31.22
C ARG A 321 -21.10 -25.26 32.24
N SER A 322 -22.23 -24.85 32.81
CA SER A 322 -22.98 -25.69 33.74
C SER A 322 -23.67 -26.86 33.00
N VAL A 323 -24.14 -26.65 31.77
CA VAL A 323 -24.59 -27.72 30.86
C VAL A 323 -23.44 -28.66 30.50
N LEU A 324 -22.24 -28.16 30.17
CA LEU A 324 -21.06 -28.98 29.88
C LEU A 324 -20.66 -29.84 31.08
N ARG A 325 -20.65 -29.29 32.30
CA ARG A 325 -20.37 -30.03 33.54
C ARG A 325 -21.42 -31.11 33.80
N ALA A 326 -22.70 -30.80 33.64
CA ALA A 326 -23.80 -31.76 33.80
C ALA A 326 -23.78 -32.86 32.71
N MET A 327 -23.34 -32.54 31.49
CA MET A 327 -23.13 -33.52 30.43
C MET A 327 -21.98 -34.48 30.76
N CYS A 328 -20.91 -33.99 31.39
CA CYS A 328 -19.74 -34.78 31.74
C CYS A 328 -19.93 -35.70 32.96
N SER A 329 -20.94 -35.44 33.80
CA SER A 329 -21.25 -36.29 34.97
C SER A 329 -21.97 -37.60 34.61
N GLY A 330 -22.29 -37.82 33.33
CA GLY A 330 -22.82 -39.10 32.82
C GLY A 330 -24.30 -39.36 33.12
N GLY A 331 -25.04 -38.36 33.59
CA GLY A 331 -26.48 -38.44 33.82
C GLY A 331 -27.33 -38.40 32.54
N LYS A 332 -28.60 -38.81 32.64
CA LYS A 332 -29.57 -38.63 31.55
C LYS A 332 -29.94 -37.15 31.41
N ASP A 333 -30.36 -36.74 30.21
CA ASP A 333 -30.75 -35.34 29.92
C ASP A 333 -31.83 -34.81 30.86
N GLU A 334 -32.73 -35.69 31.32
CA GLU A 334 -33.80 -35.33 32.26
C GLU A 334 -33.27 -34.97 33.65
N ALA A 335 -32.13 -35.54 34.07
CA ALA A 335 -31.47 -35.20 35.32
C ALA A 335 -30.75 -33.86 35.19
N GLY A 336 -29.94 -33.68 34.14
CA GLY A 336 -29.23 -32.43 33.88
C GLY A 336 -30.17 -31.23 33.68
N ALA A 337 -31.31 -31.42 33.01
CA ALA A 337 -32.32 -30.39 32.87
C ALA A 337 -32.94 -29.97 34.22
N ARG A 338 -33.17 -30.94 35.11
CA ARG A 338 -33.71 -30.67 36.46
C ARG A 338 -32.72 -29.92 37.34
N ASP A 339 -31.45 -30.32 37.29
CA ASP A 339 -30.38 -29.71 38.09
C ASP A 339 -30.14 -28.24 37.70
N LEU A 340 -30.39 -27.90 36.42
CA LEU A 340 -30.23 -26.54 35.89
C LEU A 340 -31.53 -25.73 35.84
N GLY A 341 -32.66 -26.29 36.31
CA GLY A 341 -33.95 -25.59 36.33
C GLY A 341 -34.54 -25.25 34.95
N VAL A 342 -34.19 -26.00 33.91
CA VAL A 342 -34.64 -25.78 32.52
C VAL A 342 -35.48 -26.95 31.99
N SER A 343 -36.23 -26.73 30.91
CA SER A 343 -36.93 -27.82 30.23
C SER A 343 -35.94 -28.79 29.56
N VAL A 344 -36.30 -30.07 29.45
CA VAL A 344 -35.48 -31.09 28.76
C VAL A 344 -35.22 -30.70 27.29
N ARG A 345 -36.18 -30.06 26.64
CA ARG A 345 -36.04 -29.54 25.27
C ARG A 345 -34.97 -28.44 25.21
N THR A 346 -34.99 -27.51 26.17
CA THR A 346 -34.02 -26.42 26.26
C THR A 346 -32.61 -26.96 26.55
N TYR A 347 -32.50 -27.93 27.46
CA TYR A 347 -31.24 -28.60 27.78
C TYR A 347 -30.63 -29.32 26.58
N ARG A 348 -31.43 -30.09 25.82
CA ARG A 348 -30.99 -30.76 24.60
C ARG A 348 -30.57 -29.78 23.50
N ARG A 349 -31.23 -28.64 23.41
CA ARG A 349 -30.84 -27.57 22.48
C ARG A 349 -29.45 -27.02 22.85
N TYR A 350 -29.21 -26.69 24.12
CA TYR A 350 -27.88 -26.26 24.57
C TYR A 350 -26.79 -27.31 24.28
N ILE A 351 -27.07 -28.60 24.48
CA ILE A 351 -26.12 -29.66 24.12
C ILE A 351 -25.82 -29.67 22.61
N ALA A 352 -26.85 -29.53 21.76
CA ALA A 352 -26.66 -29.50 20.31
C ALA A 352 -25.83 -28.30 19.87
N ASP A 353 -26.14 -27.12 20.41
CA ASP A 353 -25.43 -25.87 20.14
C ASP A 353 -23.96 -25.98 20.60
N LEU A 354 -23.71 -26.53 21.79
CA LEU A 354 -22.36 -26.77 22.33
C LEU A 354 -21.57 -27.81 21.54
N MET A 355 -22.21 -28.88 21.06
CA MET A 355 -21.57 -29.86 20.19
C MET A 355 -21.17 -29.25 18.85
N GLN A 356 -22.02 -28.39 18.28
CA GLN A 356 -21.72 -27.66 17.05
C GLN A 356 -20.56 -26.66 17.27
N LEU A 357 -20.60 -25.90 18.36
CA LEU A 357 -19.54 -24.97 18.76
C LEU A 357 -18.19 -25.69 18.97
N LEU A 358 -18.20 -26.86 19.61
CA LEU A 358 -16.99 -27.64 19.86
C LEU A 358 -16.49 -28.39 18.63
N GLY A 359 -17.30 -28.55 17.57
CA GLY A 359 -17.02 -29.40 16.41
C GLY A 359 -17.05 -30.90 16.73
N ALA A 360 -17.84 -31.31 17.72
CA ALA A 360 -17.86 -32.68 18.23
C ALA A 360 -18.93 -33.54 17.55
N GLY A 361 -18.55 -34.73 17.08
CA GLY A 361 -19.49 -35.71 16.50
C GLY A 361 -20.24 -36.54 17.55
N ASN A 362 -19.78 -36.54 18.80
CA ASN A 362 -20.43 -37.24 19.91
C ASN A 362 -20.14 -36.56 21.27
N ARG A 363 -20.95 -36.86 22.29
CA ARG A 363 -20.85 -36.24 23.62
C ARG A 363 -19.51 -36.51 24.34
N PRO A 364 -18.93 -37.73 24.31
CA PRO A 364 -17.60 -37.96 24.87
C PRO A 364 -16.51 -37.11 24.21
N GLN A 365 -16.57 -36.94 22.88
CA GLN A 365 -15.67 -36.07 22.14
C GLN A 365 -15.86 -34.60 22.52
N ALA A 366 -17.11 -34.15 22.70
CA ALA A 366 -17.41 -32.80 23.18
C ALA A 366 -16.81 -32.54 24.57
N ALA A 367 -16.91 -33.50 25.49
CA ALA A 367 -16.32 -33.39 26.83
C ALA A 367 -14.79 -33.28 26.81
N LEU A 368 -14.11 -34.09 25.97
CA LEU A 368 -12.67 -34.01 25.81
C LEU A 368 -12.23 -32.65 25.27
N LEU A 369 -12.88 -32.17 24.20
CA LEU A 369 -12.60 -30.89 23.57
C LEU A 369 -12.90 -29.70 24.49
N ALA A 370 -13.94 -29.78 25.31
CA ALA A 370 -14.26 -28.76 26.31
C ALA A 370 -13.17 -28.66 27.38
N ARG A 371 -12.59 -29.80 27.81
CA ARG A 371 -11.46 -29.83 28.76
C ARG A 371 -10.17 -29.29 28.14
N GLU A 372 -9.88 -29.64 26.89
CA GLU A 372 -8.71 -29.10 26.15
C GLU A 372 -8.78 -27.59 25.99
N ARG A 373 -9.99 -27.03 25.84
CA ARG A 373 -10.26 -25.58 25.78
C ARG A 373 -10.38 -24.90 27.15
N GLY A 374 -10.25 -25.64 28.26
CA GLY A 374 -10.34 -25.09 29.63
C GLY A 374 -11.73 -24.62 30.05
N TRP A 375 -12.80 -25.15 29.43
CA TRP A 375 -14.18 -24.74 29.72
C TRP A 375 -14.82 -25.51 30.90
N ILE A 376 -14.21 -26.64 31.30
CA ILE A 376 -14.63 -27.50 32.42
C ILE A 376 -13.44 -28.07 33.19
#